data_AF-A0A813EEK5-F1
#
_entry.id   AF-A0A813EEK5-F1
#
_cell.length_a   1.000
_cell.length_b   1.000
_cell.length_c   1.000
_cell.angle_alpha   90.00
_cell.angle_beta   90.00
_cell.angle_gamma   90.00
#
_symmetry.space_group_name_H-M   'P 1'
#
loop_
_entity.id
_entity.type
_entity.pdbx_description
1 polymer ?
#
loop_
_entity_poly.entity_id
_entity_poly.type
_entity_poly.pdbx_seq_one_letter_code
_entity_poly.pdbx_strand_id
1 'polypeptide(L)'
;MEVRLETVEGQLAEAQRRAEEAEARFASAFQVVTSEAAVDDAVDAPGSGIEAKTHEDHIDQPGSCTGHGLVSAEAAFVADVRRRRLVADDGSLLADMPAHVRQGVERLSVSLCAAVERLASDLYESECHFLYELVQNAEDAHSRNRQTCEEEPTLSFKIGPASHDYPCGYFVSENNEAGFTDRDVSALCDISASSKKRPLPGASGGSIGCKGIGFKSVFTVSDRPHVLSGGFTFMFDIVGPLGKLGYVTPTWLPSDSLQALPAEVRTAHAAGRTVLFLPLRSPGFSAAIAREMDELEGQGRAALLFLRRLSCLELLREGQAPRVVLRRLAKDARSYQCEVAGLQSTAILIESEKEGQRTSQLHKYLTYRHRVNASLDCVGDPVGADMVLAFVQQPPEMPSPKSEEASKAEAEAKDDVGTRLEPLFCSLPIRMVGFGFALHCDCFDLVANRSDLHRGSVVNRAVRDALPSAFAAACCALSEAAASRAQRGKSDDGNAEELHEFA
;
A
#
# COMPACT_ATOMS: atom_id res chain seq x y z
N MET A 1 1.21 -36.62 11.39
CA MET A 1 0.84 -35.27 10.95
C MET A 1 1.87 -34.72 9.96
N GLU A 2 3.16 -35.02 10.15
CA GLU A 2 4.26 -34.70 9.20
C GLU A 2 4.11 -35.32 7.80
N VAL A 3 3.67 -36.58 7.67
CA VAL A 3 3.47 -37.25 6.36
C VAL A 3 2.40 -36.57 5.48
N ARG A 4 1.48 -35.78 6.07
CA ARG A 4 0.46 -35.01 5.34
C ARG A 4 0.95 -33.61 4.91
N LEU A 5 1.97 -33.07 5.54
CA LEU A 5 2.56 -31.78 5.19
C LEU A 5 3.48 -31.90 3.97
N GLU A 6 4.30 -32.96 3.92
CA GLU A 6 5.17 -33.27 2.76
C GLU A 6 4.37 -33.50 1.47
N THR A 7 3.15 -34.03 1.58
CA THR A 7 2.27 -34.25 0.43
C THR A 7 1.63 -32.97 -0.08
N VAL A 8 1.35 -31.98 0.78
CA VAL A 8 0.80 -30.67 0.38
C VAL A 8 1.88 -29.78 -0.21
N GLU A 9 3.10 -29.80 0.35
CA GLU A 9 4.24 -29.07 -0.21
C GLU A 9 4.65 -29.61 -1.58
N GLY A 10 4.63 -30.94 -1.77
CA GLY A 10 4.85 -31.57 -3.08
C GLY A 10 3.78 -31.19 -4.11
N GLN A 11 2.51 -31.12 -3.71
CA GLN A 11 1.41 -30.70 -4.57
C GLN A 11 1.51 -29.22 -4.98
N LEU A 12 1.95 -28.35 -4.07
CA LEU A 12 2.16 -26.93 -4.34
C LEU A 12 3.33 -26.69 -5.30
N ALA A 13 4.45 -27.40 -5.10
CA ALA A 13 5.61 -27.32 -5.99
C ALA A 13 5.28 -27.84 -7.40
N GLU A 14 4.47 -28.90 -7.51
CA GLU A 14 4.03 -29.41 -8.81
C GLU A 14 3.04 -28.47 -9.51
N ALA A 15 2.16 -27.79 -8.76
CA ALA A 15 1.27 -26.77 -9.28
C ALA A 15 2.02 -25.54 -9.81
N GLN A 16 3.04 -25.08 -9.07
CA GLN A 16 3.92 -23.98 -9.49
C GLN A 16 4.66 -24.30 -10.80
N ARG A 17 5.26 -25.50 -10.89
CA ARG A 17 5.93 -25.93 -12.12
C ARG A 17 4.98 -26.00 -13.33
N ARG A 18 3.74 -26.46 -13.13
CA ARG A 18 2.73 -26.48 -14.21
C ARG A 18 2.32 -25.07 -14.65
N ALA A 19 2.28 -24.12 -13.73
CA ALA A 19 1.99 -22.72 -14.06
C ALA A 19 3.13 -22.11 -14.89
N GLU A 20 4.39 -22.33 -14.49
CA GLU A 20 5.57 -21.87 -15.24
C GLU A 20 5.65 -22.49 -16.65
N GLU A 21 5.36 -23.80 -16.78
CA GLU A 21 5.29 -24.47 -18.08
C GLU A 21 4.16 -23.94 -18.96
N ALA A 22 3.00 -23.59 -18.38
CA ALA A 22 1.89 -23.01 -19.11
C ALA A 22 2.21 -21.60 -19.61
N GLU A 23 2.90 -20.79 -18.79
CA GLU A 23 3.35 -19.45 -19.14
C GLU A 23 4.40 -19.48 -20.25
N ALA A 24 5.35 -20.42 -20.19
CA ALA A 24 6.34 -20.64 -21.25
C ALA A 24 5.69 -21.10 -22.57
N ARG A 25 4.67 -21.99 -22.51
CA ARG A 25 3.90 -22.39 -23.69
C ARG A 25 3.13 -21.22 -24.29
N PHE A 26 2.52 -20.39 -23.46
CA PHE A 26 1.79 -19.20 -23.91
C PHE A 26 2.71 -18.19 -24.59
N ALA A 27 3.90 -17.95 -24.02
CA ALA A 27 4.94 -17.10 -24.63
C ALA A 27 5.42 -17.64 -25.98
N SER A 28 5.60 -18.96 -26.10
CA SER A 28 6.00 -19.60 -27.37
C SER A 28 4.90 -19.52 -28.44
N ALA A 29 3.63 -19.69 -28.05
CA ALA A 29 2.49 -19.58 -28.97
C ALA A 29 2.32 -18.14 -29.49
N PHE A 30 2.62 -17.14 -28.66
CA PHE A 30 2.58 -15.73 -29.06
C PHE A 30 3.70 -15.36 -30.05
N GLN A 31 4.85 -16.04 -30.00
CA GLN A 31 5.94 -15.88 -30.97
C GLN A 31 5.64 -16.51 -32.34
N VAL A 32 4.82 -17.57 -32.37
CA VAL A 32 4.41 -18.22 -33.64
C VAL A 32 3.39 -17.36 -34.38
N VAL A 33 2.41 -16.77 -33.66
CA VAL A 33 1.36 -15.91 -34.25
C VAL A 33 1.93 -14.63 -34.86
N THR A 34 3.03 -14.08 -34.32
CA THR A 34 3.69 -12.89 -34.89
C THR A 34 4.57 -13.20 -36.10
N SER A 35 4.92 -14.48 -36.33
CA SER A 35 5.70 -14.91 -37.49
C SER A 35 4.85 -15.29 -38.71
N GLU A 36 3.61 -15.75 -38.51
CA GLU A 36 2.69 -16.10 -39.61
C GLU A 36 2.01 -14.88 -40.24
N ALA A 37 1.95 -13.73 -39.54
CA ALA A 37 1.40 -12.48 -40.10
C ALA A 37 2.37 -11.74 -41.04
N ALA A 38 3.59 -12.24 -41.25
CA ALA A 38 4.64 -11.55 -42.01
C ALA A 38 4.92 -12.13 -43.42
N VAL A 39 4.08 -13.05 -43.93
CA VAL A 39 4.39 -13.78 -45.20
C VAL A 39 3.38 -13.55 -46.34
N ASP A 40 2.23 -12.91 -46.13
CA ASP A 40 1.30 -12.58 -47.22
C ASP A 40 1.27 -11.07 -47.49
N ASP A 41 2.18 -10.59 -48.33
CA ASP A 41 1.92 -9.44 -49.20
C ASP A 41 3.00 -9.33 -50.30
N ALA A 42 2.74 -9.97 -51.45
CA ALA A 42 3.49 -9.73 -52.68
C ALA A 42 2.65 -10.08 -53.92
N VAL A 43 1.88 -9.12 -54.46
CA VAL A 43 1.45 -9.08 -55.87
C VAL A 43 1.42 -7.62 -56.38
N ASP A 44 1.72 -7.49 -57.66
CA ASP A 44 2.40 -6.40 -58.39
C ASP A 44 1.49 -5.30 -59.01
N ALA A 45 1.99 -4.04 -59.00
CA ALA A 45 1.93 -2.93 -59.99
C ALA A 45 0.58 -2.27 -60.49
N PRO A 46 0.59 -1.06 -61.14
CA PRO A 46 1.54 0.07 -61.14
C PRO A 46 0.93 1.51 -61.01
N GLY A 47 1.76 2.43 -60.52
CA GLY A 47 2.01 3.79 -61.08
C GLY A 47 0.87 4.80 -61.30
N SER A 48 0.82 5.84 -60.44
CA SER A 48 0.73 7.25 -60.88
C SER A 48 1.06 8.17 -59.71
N GLY A 49 2.07 9.02 -59.88
CA GLY A 49 2.43 10.02 -58.88
C GLY A 49 1.36 11.10 -58.74
N ILE A 50 1.25 11.68 -57.55
CA ILE A 50 0.93 13.08 -57.29
C ILE A 50 1.53 13.44 -55.92
N GLU A 51 2.02 14.67 -55.90
CA GLU A 51 2.82 15.37 -54.92
C GLU A 51 2.30 15.35 -53.47
N ALA A 52 3.26 15.38 -52.54
CA ALA A 52 3.04 15.65 -51.14
C ALA A 52 2.41 17.03 -50.93
N LYS A 53 1.18 17.04 -50.41
CA LYS A 53 0.62 18.20 -49.70
C LYS A 53 0.35 17.79 -48.26
N THR A 54 1.05 18.45 -47.36
CA THR A 54 0.76 18.54 -45.94
C THR A 54 -0.68 19.01 -45.76
N HIS A 55 -1.57 18.11 -45.37
CA HIS A 55 -2.90 18.46 -44.87
C HIS A 55 -2.83 18.50 -43.35
N GLU A 56 -3.02 19.70 -42.81
CA GLU A 56 -3.42 19.90 -41.41
C GLU A 56 -4.77 19.20 -41.21
N ASP A 57 -4.82 18.22 -40.31
CA ASP A 57 -6.08 17.60 -39.93
C ASP A 57 -6.89 18.57 -39.08
N HIS A 58 -8.01 19.00 -39.67
CA HIS A 58 -9.06 19.76 -39.06
C HIS A 58 -9.58 19.07 -37.79
N ILE A 59 -9.47 19.79 -36.67
CA ILE A 59 -10.33 19.57 -35.50
C ILE A 59 -11.75 19.90 -35.93
N ASP A 60 -12.56 18.85 -36.13
CA ASP A 60 -13.99 18.99 -36.38
C ASP A 60 -14.65 19.55 -35.11
N GLN A 61 -15.18 20.77 -35.20
CA GLN A 61 -15.95 21.38 -34.13
C GLN A 61 -17.29 20.65 -34.01
N PRO A 62 -17.72 20.22 -32.81
CA PRO A 62 -19.06 19.66 -32.66
C PRO A 62 -20.09 20.78 -32.82
N GLY A 63 -20.98 20.58 -33.79
CA GLY A 63 -22.12 21.43 -34.07
C GLY A 63 -22.99 21.67 -32.83
N SER A 64 -23.43 22.91 -32.71
CA SER A 64 -24.40 23.43 -31.77
C SER A 64 -25.69 22.60 -31.75
N CYS A 65 -25.86 21.82 -30.69
CA CYS A 65 -27.13 21.24 -30.26
C CYS A 65 -27.37 21.64 -28.81
N THR A 66 -28.48 22.32 -28.59
CA THR A 66 -28.89 23.01 -27.37
C THR A 66 -29.19 22.06 -26.20
N GLY A 67 -28.62 22.36 -25.03
CA GLY A 67 -29.24 22.07 -23.72
C GLY A 67 -29.04 20.68 -23.12
N HIS A 68 -27.81 20.33 -22.72
CA HIS A 68 -27.57 19.35 -21.65
C HIS A 68 -26.43 19.88 -20.77
N GLY A 69 -26.60 19.78 -19.44
CA GLY A 69 -25.68 20.35 -18.45
C GLY A 69 -24.23 19.93 -18.70
N LEU A 70 -23.30 20.87 -18.52
CA LEU A 70 -21.86 20.64 -18.66
C LEU A 70 -21.43 19.46 -17.76
N VAL A 71 -21.23 18.29 -18.36
CA VAL A 71 -20.67 17.12 -17.71
C VAL A 71 -19.20 17.43 -17.39
N SER A 72 -18.75 17.17 -16.16
CA SER A 72 -17.34 17.42 -15.79
C SER A 72 -16.39 16.55 -16.61
N ALA A 73 -15.13 16.98 -16.74
CA ALA A 73 -14.11 16.21 -17.46
C ALA A 73 -13.91 14.83 -16.83
N GLU A 74 -13.98 14.75 -15.49
CA GLU A 74 -13.86 13.54 -14.70
C GLU A 74 -15.05 12.59 -14.92
N ALA A 75 -16.27 13.13 -15.02
CA ALA A 75 -17.46 12.35 -15.36
C ALA A 75 -17.38 11.79 -16.78
N ALA A 76 -16.93 12.61 -17.73
CA ALA A 76 -16.70 12.19 -19.11
C ALA A 76 -15.61 11.10 -19.20
N PHE A 77 -14.55 11.21 -18.40
CA PHE A 77 -13.51 10.20 -18.29
C PHE A 77 -14.05 8.87 -17.75
N VAL A 78 -14.83 8.90 -16.67
CA VAL A 78 -15.49 7.69 -16.13
C VAL A 78 -16.45 7.06 -17.15
N ALA A 79 -17.20 7.88 -17.90
CA ALA A 79 -18.03 7.39 -19.00
C ALA A 79 -17.20 6.74 -20.11
N ASP A 80 -16.03 7.28 -20.44
CA ASP A 80 -15.10 6.67 -21.40
C ASP A 80 -14.54 5.33 -20.93
N VAL A 81 -14.16 5.22 -19.66
CA VAL A 81 -13.73 3.96 -19.02
C VAL A 81 -14.80 2.88 -19.14
N ARG A 82 -16.09 3.25 -19.02
CA ARG A 82 -17.24 2.35 -19.18
C ARG A 82 -17.48 1.96 -20.64
N ARG A 83 -17.44 2.93 -21.57
CA ARG A 83 -17.59 2.67 -23.01
C ARG A 83 -16.52 1.71 -23.53
N ARG A 84 -15.26 1.87 -23.10
CA ARG A 84 -14.16 0.92 -23.40
C ARG A 84 -14.39 -0.50 -22.88
N ARG A 85 -15.28 -0.67 -21.91
CA ARG A 85 -15.71 -1.96 -21.34
C ARG A 85 -17.08 -2.41 -21.86
N LEU A 86 -17.59 -1.80 -22.93
CA LEU A 86 -18.88 -2.09 -23.56
C LEU A 86 -20.08 -1.90 -22.64
N VAL A 87 -19.94 -0.99 -21.66
CA VAL A 87 -20.99 -0.61 -20.71
C VAL A 87 -21.56 0.75 -21.09
N ALA A 88 -22.88 0.83 -21.16
CA ALA A 88 -23.65 2.04 -21.43
C ALA A 88 -23.74 2.96 -20.19
N ASP A 89 -24.24 4.18 -20.39
CA ASP A 89 -24.36 5.17 -19.32
C ASP A 89 -25.32 4.72 -18.21
N ASP A 90 -26.38 3.98 -18.56
CA ASP A 90 -27.33 3.38 -17.62
C ASP A 90 -26.76 2.16 -16.85
N GLY A 91 -25.54 1.72 -17.17
CA GLY A 91 -24.92 0.55 -16.54
C GLY A 91 -25.34 -0.79 -17.11
N SER A 92 -26.11 -0.80 -18.20
CA SER A 92 -26.32 -2.00 -18.99
C SER A 92 -25.14 -2.24 -19.95
N LEU A 93 -25.02 -3.47 -20.45
CA LEU A 93 -24.22 -3.70 -21.64
C LEU A 93 -24.92 -3.07 -22.84
N LEU A 94 -24.14 -2.47 -23.74
CA LEU A 94 -24.67 -1.77 -24.93
C LEU A 94 -25.76 -2.60 -25.64
N ALA A 95 -26.99 -2.10 -25.57
CA ALA A 95 -28.18 -2.82 -26.05
C ALA A 95 -28.18 -3.04 -27.57
N ASP A 96 -27.39 -2.23 -28.31
CA ASP A 96 -27.25 -2.32 -29.76
C ASP A 96 -26.30 -3.44 -30.21
N MET A 97 -25.58 -4.08 -29.28
CA MET A 97 -24.68 -5.19 -29.59
C MET A 97 -25.45 -6.46 -29.97
N PRO A 98 -25.01 -7.22 -30.98
CA PRO A 98 -25.59 -8.53 -31.30
C PRO A 98 -25.65 -9.44 -30.07
N ALA A 99 -26.76 -10.14 -29.88
CA ALA A 99 -27.03 -10.93 -28.68
C ALA A 99 -25.91 -11.93 -28.33
N HIS A 100 -25.30 -12.56 -29.34
CA HIS A 100 -24.20 -13.52 -29.14
C HIS A 100 -22.91 -12.84 -28.65
N VAL A 101 -22.62 -11.61 -29.08
CA VAL A 101 -21.46 -10.84 -28.61
C VAL A 101 -21.68 -10.41 -27.16
N ARG A 102 -22.87 -9.87 -26.86
CA ARG A 102 -23.25 -9.47 -25.49
C ARG A 102 -23.12 -10.64 -24.52
N GLN A 103 -23.69 -11.79 -24.87
CA GLN A 103 -23.61 -13.00 -24.05
C GLN A 103 -22.17 -13.54 -23.91
N GLY A 104 -21.33 -13.36 -24.94
CA GLY A 104 -19.91 -13.69 -24.88
C GLY A 104 -19.15 -12.81 -23.88
N VAL A 105 -19.37 -11.50 -23.94
CA VAL A 105 -18.77 -10.50 -23.05
C VAL A 105 -19.20 -10.74 -21.59
N GLU A 106 -20.49 -11.01 -21.36
CA GLU A 106 -21.03 -11.36 -20.03
C GLU A 106 -20.30 -12.58 -19.46
N ARG A 107 -20.21 -13.67 -20.22
CA ARG A 107 -19.55 -14.90 -19.75
C ARG A 107 -18.07 -14.70 -19.45
N LEU A 108 -17.35 -14.00 -20.33
CA LEU A 108 -15.94 -13.69 -20.12
C LEU A 108 -15.74 -12.81 -18.90
N SER A 109 -16.57 -11.79 -18.73
CA SER A 109 -16.49 -10.93 -17.56
C SER A 109 -16.77 -11.69 -16.27
N VAL A 110 -17.83 -12.50 -16.22
CA VAL A 110 -18.15 -13.30 -15.04
C VAL A 110 -16.97 -14.19 -14.68
N SER A 111 -16.37 -14.86 -15.66
CA SER A 111 -15.20 -15.71 -15.45
C SER A 111 -13.98 -14.94 -14.95
N LEU A 112 -13.65 -13.81 -15.59
CA LEU A 112 -12.51 -12.98 -15.22
C LEU A 112 -12.68 -12.41 -13.82
N CYS A 113 -13.84 -11.82 -13.53
CA CYS A 113 -14.12 -11.21 -12.25
C CYS A 113 -14.22 -12.26 -11.12
N ALA A 114 -14.71 -13.48 -11.40
CA ALA A 114 -14.64 -14.58 -10.44
C ALA A 114 -13.20 -15.02 -10.14
N ALA A 115 -12.30 -14.96 -11.13
CA ALA A 115 -10.88 -15.18 -10.90
C ALA A 115 -10.26 -14.05 -10.06
N VAL A 116 -10.64 -12.79 -10.29
CA VAL A 116 -10.19 -11.64 -9.49
C VAL A 116 -10.69 -11.72 -8.06
N GLU A 117 -11.95 -12.07 -7.85
CA GLU A 117 -12.53 -12.26 -6.51
C GLU A 117 -11.78 -13.36 -5.75
N ARG A 118 -11.53 -14.50 -6.39
CA ARG A 118 -10.70 -15.57 -5.82
C ARG A 118 -9.30 -15.10 -5.50
N LEU A 119 -8.62 -14.41 -6.42
CA LEU A 119 -7.30 -13.85 -6.17
C LEU A 119 -7.34 -12.87 -4.98
N ALA A 120 -8.30 -11.96 -4.92
CA ALA A 120 -8.41 -10.99 -3.83
C ALA A 120 -8.71 -11.64 -2.47
N SER A 121 -9.43 -12.76 -2.44
CA SER A 121 -9.73 -13.51 -1.20
C SER A 121 -8.61 -14.49 -0.81
N ASP A 122 -8.02 -15.21 -1.77
CA ASP A 122 -7.01 -16.25 -1.52
C ASP A 122 -5.60 -15.67 -1.31
N LEU A 123 -5.36 -14.44 -1.78
CA LEU A 123 -4.08 -13.75 -1.58
C LEU A 123 -3.90 -13.19 -0.17
N TYR A 124 -4.91 -13.07 0.68
CA TYR A 124 -4.73 -12.43 1.98
C TYR A 124 -5.26 -13.32 3.11
N GLU A 125 -4.41 -13.58 4.10
CA GLU A 125 -4.77 -14.39 5.27
C GLU A 125 -5.74 -13.66 6.22
N SER A 126 -5.70 -12.31 6.24
CA SER A 126 -6.59 -11.45 7.01
C SER A 126 -7.67 -10.84 6.13
N GLU A 127 -8.93 -10.95 6.56
CA GLU A 127 -10.08 -10.29 5.92
C GLU A 127 -9.98 -8.75 5.93
N CYS A 128 -9.14 -8.20 6.82
CA CYS A 128 -8.93 -6.76 6.98
C CYS A 128 -7.58 -6.27 6.42
N HIS A 129 -6.88 -7.11 5.62
CA HIS A 129 -5.60 -6.74 5.01
C HIS A 129 -5.67 -5.46 4.15
N PHE A 130 -6.87 -5.11 3.66
CA PHE A 130 -7.09 -3.88 2.92
C PHE A 130 -6.61 -2.62 3.67
N LEU A 131 -6.60 -2.60 5.01
CA LEU A 131 -6.07 -1.47 5.78
C LEU A 131 -4.59 -1.20 5.46
N TYR A 132 -3.77 -2.24 5.35
CA TYR A 132 -2.35 -2.13 5.01
C TYR A 132 -2.15 -1.66 3.56
N GLU A 133 -2.96 -2.16 2.63
CA GLU A 133 -2.94 -1.69 1.24
C GLU A 133 -3.37 -0.21 1.14
N LEU A 134 -4.30 0.27 1.99
CA LEU A 134 -4.66 1.69 2.06
C LEU A 134 -3.51 2.55 2.61
N VAL A 135 -2.76 2.07 3.60
CA VAL A 135 -1.54 2.75 4.08
C VAL A 135 -0.50 2.86 2.96
N GLN A 136 -0.29 1.79 2.20
CA GLN A 136 0.64 1.79 1.05
C GLN A 136 0.16 2.72 -0.07
N ASN A 137 -1.13 2.71 -0.39
CA ASN A 137 -1.71 3.63 -1.36
C ASN A 137 -1.52 5.09 -0.94
N ALA A 138 -1.69 5.41 0.34
CA ALA A 138 -1.47 6.75 0.86
C ALA A 138 0.02 7.18 0.78
N GLU A 139 0.94 6.29 1.12
CA GLU A 139 2.39 6.52 0.96
C GLU A 139 2.77 6.80 -0.50
N ASP A 140 2.27 5.99 -1.44
CA ASP A 140 2.49 6.13 -2.88
C ASP A 140 1.84 7.40 -3.45
N ALA A 141 0.73 7.85 -2.87
CA ALA A 141 0.00 9.06 -3.24
C ALA A 141 0.77 10.34 -2.92
N HIS A 142 1.25 10.45 -1.67
CA HIS A 142 2.10 11.57 -1.21
C HIS A 142 3.44 11.62 -1.96
N SER A 143 3.83 10.51 -2.59
CA SER A 143 4.33 10.39 -3.96
C SER A 143 4.65 11.62 -4.81
N ARG A 144 3.58 12.36 -5.06
CA ARG A 144 3.47 13.27 -6.19
C ARG A 144 3.58 14.69 -5.67
N ASN A 145 4.44 15.48 -6.32
CA ASN A 145 4.81 16.85 -5.93
C ASN A 145 3.66 17.62 -5.27
N ARG A 146 3.72 17.73 -3.95
CA ARG A 146 2.95 18.71 -3.20
C ARG A 146 3.68 20.05 -3.32
N GLN A 147 3.60 20.67 -4.49
CA GLN A 147 3.78 22.11 -4.53
C GLN A 147 2.58 22.68 -3.75
N THR A 148 2.83 23.23 -2.55
CA THR A 148 2.02 24.25 -1.82
C THR A 148 1.23 23.91 -0.54
N CYS A 149 1.13 22.68 -0.02
CA CYS A 149 0.39 22.47 1.26
C CYS A 149 1.32 22.13 2.44
N GLU A 150 1.37 23.04 3.43
CA GLU A 150 2.08 22.92 4.72
C GLU A 150 1.45 21.91 5.70
N GLU A 151 0.33 21.27 5.34
CA GLU A 151 -0.33 20.29 6.21
C GLU A 151 0.50 19.01 6.35
N GLU A 152 0.55 18.45 7.57
CA GLU A 152 1.19 17.15 7.79
C GLU A 152 0.52 16.04 6.94
N PRO A 153 1.29 15.19 6.22
CA PRO A 153 0.73 14.06 5.48
C PRO A 153 0.06 13.05 6.42
N THR A 154 -1.27 12.95 6.32
CA THR A 154 -2.13 12.22 7.26
C THR A 154 -3.10 11.31 6.53
N LEU A 155 -3.19 10.07 7.02
CA LEU A 155 -4.21 9.10 6.67
C LEU A 155 -5.07 8.85 7.90
N SER A 156 -6.39 8.87 7.75
CA SER A 156 -7.35 8.59 8.81
C SER A 156 -8.18 7.38 8.43
N PHE A 157 -8.39 6.49 9.40
CA PHE A 157 -9.31 5.36 9.32
C PHE A 157 -10.41 5.53 10.36
N LYS A 158 -11.66 5.40 9.93
CA LYS A 158 -12.82 5.59 10.78
C LYS A 158 -13.85 4.50 10.57
N ILE A 159 -14.37 3.97 11.69
CA ILE A 159 -15.53 3.09 11.72
C ILE A 159 -16.76 3.93 12.07
N GLY A 160 -17.74 3.95 11.17
CA GLY A 160 -19.02 4.61 11.34
C GLY A 160 -20.11 3.66 11.81
N PRO A 161 -21.08 4.17 12.59
CA PRO A 161 -22.07 3.33 13.23
C PRO A 161 -23.10 2.77 12.24
N ALA A 162 -23.76 1.69 12.65
CA ALA A 162 -24.94 1.20 11.95
C ALA A 162 -26.06 2.25 11.93
N SER A 163 -26.71 2.39 10.78
CA SER A 163 -27.85 3.30 10.57
C SER A 163 -28.91 2.63 9.70
N HIS A 164 -30.03 3.31 9.47
CA HIS A 164 -31.08 2.82 8.57
C HIS A 164 -30.54 2.52 7.16
N ASP A 165 -29.70 3.40 6.62
CA ASP A 165 -29.15 3.27 5.27
C ASP A 165 -27.90 2.39 5.22
N TYR A 166 -27.21 2.23 6.36
CA TYR A 166 -26.01 1.41 6.52
C TYR A 166 -26.17 0.46 7.72
N PRO A 167 -27.01 -0.58 7.62
CA PRO A 167 -27.40 -1.42 8.76
C PRO A 167 -26.25 -2.22 9.38
N CYS A 168 -25.14 -2.41 8.65
CA CYS A 168 -23.93 -3.07 9.14
C CYS A 168 -22.84 -2.08 9.56
N GLY A 169 -23.13 -0.78 9.56
CA GLY A 169 -22.13 0.28 9.68
C GLY A 169 -21.36 0.49 8.37
N TYR A 170 -20.32 1.30 8.46
CA TYR A 170 -19.49 1.65 7.32
C TYR A 170 -18.05 1.97 7.78
N PHE A 171 -17.12 1.91 6.85
CA PHE A 171 -15.73 2.34 7.06
C PHE A 171 -15.41 3.54 6.16
N VAL A 172 -14.62 4.48 6.66
CA VAL A 172 -14.12 5.64 5.92
C VAL A 172 -12.61 5.68 6.04
N SER A 173 -11.93 5.84 4.91
CA SER A 173 -10.54 6.30 4.89
C SER A 173 -10.49 7.71 4.31
N GLU A 174 -9.76 8.61 4.99
CA GLU A 174 -9.54 9.99 4.55
C GLU A 174 -8.03 10.24 4.42
N ASN A 175 -7.59 10.70 3.25
CA ASN A 175 -6.19 11.02 2.98
C ASN A 175 -6.07 12.45 2.44
N ASN A 176 -5.12 13.23 2.96
CA ASN A 176 -4.87 14.60 2.51
C ASN A 176 -3.88 14.74 1.35
N GLU A 177 -3.83 13.74 0.48
CA GLU A 177 -2.99 13.77 -0.73
C GLU A 177 -3.50 14.76 -1.79
N ALA A 178 -2.79 14.86 -2.92
CA ALA A 178 -3.13 15.77 -4.02
C ALA A 178 -4.43 15.38 -4.76
N GLY A 179 -4.88 14.12 -4.62
CA GLY A 179 -6.07 13.59 -5.26
C GLY A 179 -5.77 12.72 -6.48
N PHE A 180 -6.83 12.16 -7.06
CA PHE A 180 -6.74 11.20 -8.14
C PHE A 180 -6.60 11.87 -9.50
N THR A 181 -5.82 11.22 -10.36
CA THR A 181 -5.70 11.51 -11.78
C THR A 181 -6.38 10.41 -12.59
N ASP A 182 -6.61 10.67 -13.88
CA ASP A 182 -7.07 9.68 -14.87
C ASP A 182 -6.27 8.37 -14.82
N ARG A 183 -4.97 8.47 -14.56
CA ARG A 183 -4.07 7.32 -14.44
C ARG A 183 -4.36 6.49 -13.20
N ASP A 184 -4.69 7.12 -12.08
CA ASP A 184 -5.02 6.41 -10.84
C ASP A 184 -6.36 5.70 -10.98
N VAL A 185 -7.37 6.37 -11.55
CA VAL A 185 -8.67 5.77 -11.84
C VAL A 185 -8.51 4.59 -12.80
N SER A 186 -7.72 4.73 -13.86
CA SER A 186 -7.42 3.63 -14.78
C SER A 186 -6.78 2.45 -14.05
N ALA A 187 -5.78 2.72 -13.20
CA ALA A 187 -5.08 1.68 -12.44
C ALA A 187 -6.00 0.96 -11.43
N LEU A 188 -6.97 1.68 -10.84
CA LEU A 188 -8.00 1.05 -10.02
C LEU A 188 -8.95 0.18 -10.85
N CYS A 189 -9.14 0.48 -12.12
CA CYS A 189 -10.03 -0.28 -13.01
C CYS A 189 -9.31 -1.47 -13.71
N ASP A 190 -8.00 -1.61 -13.52
CA ASP A 190 -7.21 -2.69 -14.11
C ASP A 190 -7.08 -3.89 -13.17
N ILE A 191 -6.98 -5.09 -13.76
CA ILE A 191 -6.81 -6.38 -13.05
C ILE A 191 -5.35 -6.84 -13.07
N SER A 192 -4.54 -6.23 -13.94
CA SER A 192 -3.16 -6.67 -14.16
C SER A 192 -2.37 -6.59 -12.85
N ALA A 193 -1.85 -7.75 -12.40
CA ALA A 193 -0.62 -7.77 -11.63
C ALA A 193 0.43 -7.10 -12.52
N SER A 194 0.64 -5.79 -12.38
CA SER A 194 1.57 -5.09 -13.27
C SER A 194 2.92 -5.76 -13.16
N SER A 195 3.30 -6.49 -14.21
CA SER A 195 4.67 -6.77 -14.56
C SER A 195 5.32 -5.43 -14.89
N LYS A 196 5.68 -4.67 -13.86
CA LYS A 196 6.58 -3.53 -14.02
C LYS A 196 7.82 -4.12 -14.68
N LYS A 197 8.00 -3.90 -15.99
CA LYS A 197 9.33 -3.95 -16.60
C LYS A 197 10.22 -3.18 -15.63
N ARG A 198 11.30 -3.83 -15.18
CA ARG A 198 12.29 -3.27 -14.25
C ARG A 198 12.47 -1.77 -14.53
N PRO A 199 12.47 -0.90 -13.51
CA PRO A 199 12.74 0.52 -13.72
C PRO A 199 13.99 0.67 -14.59
N LEU A 200 13.92 1.55 -15.59
CA LEU A 200 15.11 1.94 -16.35
C LEU A 200 16.20 2.41 -15.35
N PRO A 201 17.48 2.11 -15.61
CA PRO A 201 18.58 2.52 -14.74
C PRO A 201 18.54 4.04 -14.53
N GLY A 202 18.43 4.49 -13.27
CA GLY A 202 18.41 5.91 -12.90
C GLY A 202 17.08 6.46 -12.35
N ALA A 203 15.98 5.69 -12.40
CA ALA A 203 14.74 6.07 -11.72
C ALA A 203 14.73 5.57 -10.27
N SER A 204 15.23 6.39 -9.34
CA SER A 204 15.13 6.19 -7.89
C SER A 204 13.68 6.39 -7.41
N GLY A 205 12.82 5.43 -7.73
CA GLY A 205 11.41 5.40 -7.32
C GLY A 205 10.95 3.97 -7.08
N GLY A 206 11.29 3.40 -5.93
CA GLY A 206 10.67 2.17 -5.44
C GLY A 206 9.18 2.44 -5.18
N SER A 207 8.34 2.18 -6.18
CA SER A 207 6.88 2.07 -6.03
C SER A 207 6.59 0.63 -5.66
N ILE A 208 6.39 0.41 -4.36
CA ILE A 208 5.94 -0.85 -3.79
C ILE A 208 4.45 -0.97 -4.12
N GLY A 209 4.08 -2.03 -4.83
CA GLY A 209 2.68 -2.36 -5.07
C GLY A 209 2.31 -2.59 -6.55
N CYS A 210 1.66 -3.72 -6.79
CA CYS A 210 0.89 -3.98 -7.99
C CYS A 210 -0.38 -3.13 -7.93
N LYS A 211 -0.37 -1.96 -8.59
CA LYS A 211 -1.56 -1.10 -8.67
C LYS A 211 -2.70 -1.91 -9.31
N GLY A 212 -3.82 -2.03 -8.61
CA GLY A 212 -5.00 -2.78 -9.08
C GLY A 212 -5.46 -3.87 -8.11
N ILE A 213 -4.62 -4.88 -7.84
CA ILE A 213 -4.98 -6.03 -6.98
C ILE A 213 -5.15 -5.62 -5.52
N GLY A 214 -4.23 -4.81 -4.98
CA GLY A 214 -4.29 -4.37 -3.58
C GLY A 214 -5.58 -3.64 -3.23
N PHE A 215 -6.09 -2.81 -4.14
CA PHE A 215 -7.39 -2.15 -3.95
C PHE A 215 -8.55 -3.14 -3.95
N LYS A 216 -8.49 -4.27 -4.67
CA LYS A 216 -9.61 -5.24 -4.71
C LYS A 216 -9.87 -5.90 -3.36
N SER A 217 -8.93 -5.87 -2.43
CA SER A 217 -9.12 -6.35 -1.06
C SER A 217 -10.27 -5.64 -0.32
N VAL A 218 -10.65 -4.41 -0.70
CA VAL A 218 -11.80 -3.70 -0.09
C VAL A 218 -13.13 -4.43 -0.34
N PHE A 219 -13.23 -5.23 -1.41
CA PHE A 219 -14.42 -6.01 -1.72
C PHE A 219 -14.64 -7.18 -0.74
N THR A 220 -13.66 -7.50 0.10
CA THR A 220 -13.82 -8.45 1.21
C THR A 220 -14.77 -7.90 2.29
N VAL A 221 -14.88 -6.58 2.43
CA VAL A 221 -15.72 -5.96 3.46
C VAL A 221 -16.90 -5.15 2.90
N SER A 222 -16.85 -4.76 1.62
CA SER A 222 -17.87 -3.92 0.99
C SER A 222 -18.19 -4.34 -0.44
N ASP A 223 -19.47 -4.47 -0.77
CA ASP A 223 -19.91 -4.71 -2.16
C ASP A 223 -19.97 -3.42 -2.99
N ARG A 224 -19.88 -2.25 -2.33
CA ARG A 224 -20.06 -0.94 -2.94
C ARG A 224 -19.03 0.09 -2.47
N PRO A 225 -17.73 -0.09 -2.73
CA PRO A 225 -16.73 0.90 -2.37
C PRO A 225 -16.90 2.19 -3.20
N HIS A 226 -16.98 3.33 -2.53
CA HIS A 226 -17.10 4.66 -3.13
C HIS A 226 -15.76 5.40 -3.03
N VAL A 227 -15.38 6.09 -4.11
CA VAL A 227 -14.15 6.87 -4.22
C VAL A 227 -14.51 8.31 -4.53
N LEU A 228 -14.08 9.21 -3.65
CA LEU A 228 -14.31 10.65 -3.70
C LEU A 228 -12.95 11.34 -3.64
N SER A 229 -12.46 11.92 -4.75
CA SER A 229 -11.11 12.50 -4.80
C SER A 229 -11.01 13.58 -5.87
N GLY A 230 -10.79 14.83 -5.45
CA GLY A 230 -10.77 15.97 -6.37
C GLY A 230 -12.11 16.09 -7.12
N GLY A 231 -12.06 16.10 -8.45
CA GLY A 231 -13.27 16.09 -9.29
C GLY A 231 -13.90 14.71 -9.48
N PHE A 232 -13.24 13.62 -9.07
CA PHE A 232 -13.75 12.26 -9.25
C PHE A 232 -14.68 11.85 -8.11
N THR A 233 -15.94 11.58 -8.45
CA THR A 233 -16.93 10.97 -7.55
C THR A 233 -17.57 9.77 -8.22
N PHE A 234 -17.16 8.57 -7.82
CA PHE A 234 -17.67 7.33 -8.40
C PHE A 234 -17.69 6.20 -7.37
N MET A 235 -18.32 5.10 -7.72
CA MET A 235 -18.33 3.87 -6.92
C MET A 235 -18.10 2.67 -7.81
N PHE A 236 -17.62 1.58 -7.23
CA PHE A 236 -17.73 0.27 -7.82
C PHE A 236 -18.92 -0.44 -7.18
N ASP A 237 -19.77 -1.11 -7.96
CA ASP A 237 -20.97 -1.78 -7.46
C ASP A 237 -21.07 -3.20 -8.02
N ILE A 238 -20.76 -4.21 -7.19
CA ILE A 238 -20.77 -5.62 -7.62
C ILE A 238 -22.13 -6.31 -7.46
N VAL A 239 -23.08 -5.65 -6.81
CA VAL A 239 -24.45 -6.13 -6.58
C VAL A 239 -25.49 -5.36 -7.42
N GLY A 240 -25.06 -4.32 -8.13
CA GLY A 240 -25.85 -3.56 -9.08
C GLY A 240 -25.96 -4.21 -10.47
N PRO A 241 -26.45 -3.46 -11.48
CA PRO A 241 -26.72 -3.98 -12.83
C PRO A 241 -25.52 -4.60 -13.53
N LEU A 242 -24.31 -4.14 -13.20
CA LEU A 242 -23.05 -4.64 -13.75
C LEU A 242 -22.67 -6.03 -13.21
N GLY A 243 -23.25 -6.43 -12.08
CA GLY A 243 -22.83 -7.62 -11.35
C GLY A 243 -21.31 -7.63 -11.17
N LYS A 244 -20.67 -8.73 -11.57
CA LYS A 244 -19.22 -8.91 -11.40
C LYS A 244 -18.37 -7.92 -12.22
N LEU A 245 -18.87 -7.27 -13.29
CA LEU A 245 -18.14 -6.17 -13.97
C LEU A 245 -17.86 -4.99 -13.02
N GLY A 246 -18.67 -4.85 -11.98
CA GLY A 246 -18.51 -3.83 -10.94
C GLY A 246 -17.16 -3.88 -10.25
N TYR A 247 -16.42 -5.00 -10.25
CA TYR A 247 -15.07 -5.04 -9.67
C TYR A 247 -14.10 -4.09 -10.36
N VAL A 248 -14.32 -3.78 -11.64
CA VAL A 248 -13.35 -3.09 -12.51
C VAL A 248 -13.95 -1.97 -13.32
N THR A 249 -15.26 -1.76 -13.19
CA THR A 249 -16.00 -0.76 -13.95
C THR A 249 -16.65 0.19 -12.96
N PRO A 250 -16.19 1.45 -12.88
CA PRO A 250 -16.76 2.43 -11.99
C PRO A 250 -18.11 2.92 -12.54
N THR A 251 -18.99 3.31 -11.63
CA THR A 251 -20.26 4.00 -11.89
C THR A 251 -20.14 5.40 -11.29
N TRP A 252 -20.36 6.42 -12.12
CA TRP A 252 -20.34 7.81 -11.68
C TRP A 252 -21.39 8.03 -10.58
N LEU A 253 -21.06 8.84 -9.57
CA LEU A 253 -21.96 9.21 -8.51
C LEU A 253 -22.50 10.63 -8.78
N PRO A 254 -23.77 10.80 -9.18
CA PRO A 254 -24.36 12.12 -9.40
C PRO A 254 -24.46 12.92 -8.09
N SER A 255 -24.62 14.23 -8.21
CA SER A 255 -24.70 15.16 -7.06
C SER A 255 -25.77 14.76 -6.04
N ASP A 256 -26.94 14.31 -6.47
CA ASP A 256 -28.03 13.91 -5.57
C ASP A 256 -27.65 12.69 -4.72
N SER A 257 -27.00 11.70 -5.33
CA SER A 257 -26.50 10.50 -4.64
C SER A 257 -25.32 10.82 -3.72
N LEU A 258 -24.45 11.77 -4.11
CA LEU A 258 -23.39 12.29 -3.26
C LEU A 258 -23.97 12.94 -1.99
N GLN A 259 -25.09 13.66 -2.08
CA GLN A 259 -25.75 14.28 -0.93
C GLN A 259 -26.36 13.27 0.06
N ALA A 260 -26.67 12.05 -0.40
CA ALA A 260 -27.17 10.98 0.45
C ALA A 260 -26.09 10.26 1.27
N LEU A 261 -24.80 10.45 0.95
CA LEU A 261 -23.70 9.87 1.73
C LEU A 261 -23.63 10.48 3.15
N PRO A 262 -23.03 9.81 4.14
CA PRO A 262 -22.87 10.36 5.49
C PRO A 262 -22.23 11.76 5.50
N ALA A 263 -22.68 12.63 6.42
CA ALA A 263 -22.23 14.03 6.45
C ALA A 263 -20.71 14.17 6.58
N GLU A 264 -20.06 13.29 7.31
CA GLU A 264 -18.60 13.26 7.45
C GLU A 264 -17.87 12.96 6.14
N VAL A 265 -18.37 12.03 5.33
CA VAL A 265 -17.82 11.70 4.01
C VAL A 265 -17.89 12.92 3.09
N ARG A 266 -19.05 13.59 3.07
CA ARG A 266 -19.24 14.82 2.27
C ARG A 266 -18.36 15.96 2.76
N THR A 267 -18.24 16.13 4.07
CA THR A 267 -17.41 17.18 4.68
C THR A 267 -15.93 16.97 4.38
N ALA A 268 -15.45 15.73 4.49
CA ALA A 268 -14.07 15.38 4.16
C ALA A 268 -13.75 15.61 2.68
N HIS A 269 -14.62 15.18 1.75
CA HIS A 269 -14.45 15.50 0.32
C HIS A 269 -14.46 17.01 0.10
N ALA A 270 -15.41 17.76 0.68
CA ALA A 270 -15.49 19.21 0.50
C ALA A 270 -14.24 19.93 1.03
N ALA A 271 -13.55 19.37 2.02
CA ALA A 271 -12.26 19.83 2.53
C ALA A 271 -11.06 19.43 1.63
N GLY A 272 -11.30 18.87 0.45
CA GLY A 272 -10.27 18.45 -0.50
C GLY A 272 -9.56 17.15 -0.12
N ARG A 273 -10.12 16.34 0.78
CA ARG A 273 -9.57 15.01 1.11
C ARG A 273 -9.94 14.00 0.03
N THR A 274 -9.05 13.04 -0.19
CA THR A 274 -9.39 11.79 -0.88
C THR A 274 -10.08 10.88 0.13
N VAL A 275 -11.32 10.50 -0.16
CA VAL A 275 -12.17 9.71 0.72
C VAL A 275 -12.53 8.39 0.04
N LEU A 276 -12.21 7.29 0.71
CA LEU A 276 -12.73 5.97 0.38
C LEU A 276 -13.82 5.62 1.38
N PHE A 277 -15.05 5.48 0.90
CA PHE A 277 -16.22 5.15 1.73
C PHE A 277 -16.70 3.73 1.42
N LEU A 278 -16.74 2.89 2.44
CA LEU A 278 -17.02 1.46 2.36
C LEU A 278 -18.25 1.11 3.21
N PRO A 279 -19.47 1.07 2.63
CA PRO A 279 -20.61 0.43 3.27
C PRO A 279 -20.29 -1.03 3.59
N LEU A 280 -20.39 -1.43 4.86
CA LEU A 280 -20.03 -2.80 5.25
C LEU A 280 -21.13 -3.77 4.83
N ARG A 281 -20.74 -4.94 4.32
CA ARG A 281 -21.68 -5.98 3.87
C ARG A 281 -22.17 -6.91 4.99
N SER A 282 -21.53 -6.87 6.16
CA SER A 282 -21.86 -7.71 7.32
C SER A 282 -21.51 -6.99 8.63
N PRO A 283 -22.33 -7.12 9.69
CA PRO A 283 -22.09 -6.44 10.97
C PRO A 283 -20.80 -6.91 11.66
N GLY A 284 -20.32 -8.12 11.36
CA GLY A 284 -19.06 -8.65 11.91
C GLY A 284 -17.82 -7.88 11.48
N PHE A 285 -17.87 -7.18 10.33
CA PHE A 285 -16.71 -6.46 9.81
C PHE A 285 -16.36 -5.22 10.62
N SER A 286 -17.33 -4.56 11.28
CA SER A 286 -17.01 -3.42 12.17
C SER A 286 -16.04 -3.87 13.27
N ALA A 287 -16.35 -4.98 13.94
CA ALA A 287 -15.50 -5.54 14.99
C ALA A 287 -14.17 -6.10 14.45
N ALA A 288 -14.18 -6.77 13.27
CA ALA A 288 -12.97 -7.29 12.65
C ALA A 288 -12.00 -6.16 12.27
N ILE A 289 -12.51 -5.08 11.67
CA ILE A 289 -11.73 -3.89 11.31
C ILE A 289 -11.20 -3.22 12.58
N ALA A 290 -12.02 -3.09 13.63
CA ALA A 290 -11.58 -2.52 14.90
C ALA A 290 -10.40 -3.30 15.49
N ARG A 291 -10.47 -4.64 15.49
CA ARG A 291 -9.39 -5.52 15.94
C ARG A 291 -8.14 -5.37 15.08
N GLU A 292 -8.27 -5.31 13.75
CA GLU A 292 -7.12 -5.10 12.87
C GLU A 292 -6.48 -3.71 13.08
N MET A 293 -7.29 -2.68 13.34
CA MET A 293 -6.78 -1.36 13.72
C MET A 293 -6.11 -1.39 15.10
N ASP A 294 -6.55 -2.24 16.03
CA ASP A 294 -5.90 -2.46 17.33
C ASP A 294 -4.56 -3.20 17.14
N GLU A 295 -4.48 -4.13 16.18
CA GLU A 295 -3.23 -4.77 15.77
C GLU A 295 -2.27 -3.75 15.12
N LEU A 296 -2.77 -2.84 14.29
CA LEU A 296 -1.98 -1.71 13.77
C LEU A 296 -1.49 -0.78 14.89
N GLU A 297 -2.32 -0.49 15.90
CA GLU A 297 -1.91 0.24 17.11
C GLU A 297 -0.86 -0.53 17.92
N GLY A 298 -1.02 -1.85 18.08
CA GLY A 298 -0.12 -2.72 18.85
C GLY A 298 1.23 -2.95 18.16
N GLN A 299 1.23 -3.10 16.83
CA GLN A 299 2.41 -3.00 15.98
C GLN A 299 3.01 -1.59 16.08
N GLY A 300 2.15 -0.59 16.28
CA GLY A 300 2.44 0.77 16.72
C GLY A 300 3.62 1.40 16.00
N ARG A 301 4.68 1.63 16.77
CA ARG A 301 6.00 2.15 16.44
C ARG A 301 6.64 1.61 15.14
N ALA A 302 6.22 0.44 14.66
CA ALA A 302 6.71 -0.14 13.42
C ALA A 302 6.07 0.50 12.18
N ALA A 303 4.75 0.72 12.19
CA ALA A 303 3.95 1.02 10.99
C ALA A 303 4.37 2.30 10.24
N LEU A 304 4.93 3.29 10.94
CA LEU A 304 5.41 4.55 10.36
C LEU A 304 6.94 4.66 10.24
N LEU A 305 7.70 3.69 10.78
CA LEU A 305 9.15 3.81 10.96
C LEU A 305 9.89 3.96 9.63
N PHE A 306 9.44 3.24 8.61
CA PHE A 306 10.08 3.21 7.29
C PHE A 306 9.21 3.76 6.16
N LEU A 307 8.02 4.27 6.47
CA LEU A 307 7.28 5.09 5.51
C LEU A 307 8.07 6.37 5.26
N ARG A 308 8.11 6.85 4.02
CA ARG A 308 8.95 8.01 3.66
C ARG A 308 8.15 9.31 3.71
N ARG A 309 6.83 9.25 3.50
CA ARG A 309 6.03 10.45 3.24
C ARG A 309 4.84 10.55 4.17
N LEU A 310 4.07 9.48 4.33
CA LEU A 310 3.01 9.44 5.32
C LEU A 310 3.62 9.62 6.71
N SER A 311 3.14 10.63 7.43
CA SER A 311 3.74 11.05 8.71
C SER A 311 2.78 10.89 9.88
N CYS A 312 1.47 10.81 9.60
CA CYS A 312 0.45 10.62 10.61
C CYS A 312 -0.58 9.56 10.15
N LEU A 313 -0.94 8.67 11.08
CA LEU A 313 -2.02 7.70 10.92
C LEU A 313 -2.99 7.88 12.09
N GLU A 314 -4.24 8.22 11.79
CA GLU A 314 -5.31 8.38 12.77
C GLU A 314 -6.26 7.19 12.70
N LEU A 315 -6.55 6.59 13.84
CA LEU A 315 -7.44 5.45 13.97
C LEU A 315 -8.61 5.83 14.88
N LEU A 316 -9.81 5.93 14.31
CA LEU A 316 -11.04 6.33 14.98
C LEU A 316 -12.01 5.15 15.04
N ARG A 317 -12.27 4.63 16.24
CA ARG A 317 -13.25 3.55 16.46
C ARG A 317 -14.68 4.08 16.55
N GLU A 318 -15.64 3.18 16.45
CA GLU A 318 -17.07 3.46 16.61
C GLU A 318 -17.35 4.06 18.01
N GLY A 319 -18.14 5.14 18.09
CA GLY A 319 -18.65 5.66 19.37
C GLY A 319 -17.89 6.79 20.08
N GLN A 320 -16.89 7.43 19.44
CA GLN A 320 -15.99 8.47 20.00
C GLN A 320 -15.13 8.03 21.21
N ALA A 321 -13.80 8.23 21.08
CA ALA A 321 -12.76 7.98 22.10
C ALA A 321 -12.60 6.50 22.54
N PRO A 322 -12.18 5.62 21.60
CA PRO A 322 -10.75 5.61 21.28
C PRO A 322 -10.38 6.38 20.02
N ARG A 323 -9.62 7.47 20.18
CA ARG A 323 -8.81 8.04 19.10
C ARG A 323 -7.37 7.63 19.34
N VAL A 324 -6.74 7.01 18.36
CA VAL A 324 -5.31 6.73 18.38
C VAL A 324 -4.67 7.48 17.23
N VAL A 325 -3.63 8.23 17.53
CA VAL A 325 -2.84 8.99 16.56
C VAL A 325 -1.41 8.49 16.64
N LEU A 326 -0.94 7.91 15.55
CA LEU A 326 0.47 7.57 15.36
C LEU A 326 1.09 8.69 14.54
N ARG A 327 2.11 9.35 15.06
CA ARG A 327 2.76 10.50 14.42
C ARG A 327 4.27 10.30 14.41
N ARG A 328 4.87 10.27 13.22
CA ARG A 328 6.32 10.41 13.09
C ARG A 328 6.67 11.88 13.29
N LEU A 329 7.40 12.17 14.36
CA LEU A 329 7.83 13.53 14.62
C LEU A 329 8.80 13.96 13.52
N ALA A 330 8.63 15.19 13.04
CA ALA A 330 9.60 15.80 12.15
C ALA A 330 10.98 15.75 12.81
N LYS A 331 12.04 15.83 11.99
CA LYS A 331 13.39 16.07 12.49
C LYS A 331 13.40 17.43 13.19
N ASP A 332 13.03 17.47 14.47
CA ASP A 332 13.05 18.68 15.26
C ASP A 332 14.45 19.30 15.19
N ALA A 333 14.55 20.61 15.36
CA ALA A 333 15.82 21.27 15.62
C ALA A 333 16.53 20.73 16.90
N ARG A 334 15.83 19.88 17.68
CA ARG A 334 16.34 19.10 18.82
C ARG A 334 16.49 17.60 18.53
N SER A 335 16.09 17.12 17.35
CA SER A 335 16.46 15.79 16.89
C SER A 335 17.97 15.79 16.75
N TYR A 336 18.61 14.83 17.43
CA TYR A 336 20.06 14.72 17.41
C TYR A 336 20.51 14.58 15.96
N GLN A 337 21.19 15.61 15.44
CA GLN A 337 22.00 15.45 14.25
C GLN A 337 23.16 14.54 14.67
N CYS A 338 22.99 13.24 14.43
CA CYS A 338 24.14 12.36 14.48
C CYS A 338 25.04 12.75 13.30
N GLU A 339 26.23 13.25 13.62
CA GLU A 339 27.24 13.61 12.62
C GLU A 339 27.89 12.38 11.97
N VAL A 340 27.54 11.18 12.45
CA VAL A 340 28.05 9.91 11.92
C VAL A 340 27.28 9.52 10.66
N ALA A 341 28.01 9.32 9.57
CA ALA A 341 27.45 8.97 8.28
C ALA A 341 26.59 7.69 8.36
N GLY A 342 25.35 7.79 7.89
CA GLY A 342 24.41 6.67 7.85
C GLY A 342 23.55 6.52 9.10
N LEU A 343 23.85 7.20 10.23
CA LEU A 343 23.03 7.16 11.43
C LEU A 343 22.01 8.30 11.48
N GLN A 344 20.77 7.99 11.86
CA GLN A 344 19.69 8.97 12.04
C GLN A 344 18.89 8.65 13.30
N SER A 345 18.32 9.68 13.92
CA SER A 345 17.34 9.51 15.00
C SER A 345 15.93 9.68 14.42
N THR A 346 15.05 8.73 14.72
CA THR A 346 13.64 8.77 14.33
C THR A 346 12.78 8.61 15.58
N ALA A 347 11.77 9.46 15.73
CA ALA A 347 10.86 9.41 16.88
C ALA A 347 9.42 9.26 16.41
N ILE A 348 8.70 8.35 17.03
CA ILE A 348 7.29 8.10 16.78
C ILE A 348 6.53 8.34 18.08
N LEU A 349 5.60 9.28 18.02
CA LEU A 349 4.67 9.60 19.09
C LEU A 349 3.37 8.81 18.85
N ILE A 350 2.94 8.07 19.86
CA ILE A 350 1.63 7.43 19.89
C ILE A 350 0.80 8.17 20.92
N GLU A 351 -0.28 8.81 20.48
CA GLU A 351 -1.26 9.46 21.35
C GLU A 351 -2.53 8.64 21.32
N SER A 352 -3.02 8.24 22.48
CA SER A 352 -4.30 7.53 22.60
C SER A 352 -5.21 8.23 23.59
N GLU A 353 -6.47 8.41 23.20
CA GLU A 353 -7.52 8.96 24.03
C GLU A 353 -8.59 7.89 24.23
N LYS A 354 -8.59 7.22 25.38
CA LYS A 354 -9.54 6.16 25.74
C LYS A 354 -10.31 6.63 26.98
N GLU A 355 -11.64 6.59 26.94
CA GLU A 355 -12.51 6.94 28.08
C GLU A 355 -12.23 8.35 28.68
N GLY A 356 -11.85 9.32 27.84
CA GLY A 356 -11.51 10.68 28.26
C GLY A 356 -10.12 10.84 28.90
N GLN A 357 -9.35 9.75 29.06
CA GLN A 357 -7.96 9.80 29.46
C GLN A 357 -7.05 9.83 28.24
N ARG A 358 -6.17 10.85 28.19
CA ARG A 358 -5.13 10.96 27.16
C ARG A 358 -3.82 10.38 27.68
N THR A 359 -3.24 9.46 26.93
CA THR A 359 -1.91 8.94 27.16
C THR A 359 -1.05 9.20 25.92
N SER A 360 0.21 9.55 26.12
CA SER A 360 1.17 9.70 25.04
C SER A 360 2.42 8.87 25.34
N GLN A 361 2.93 8.19 24.31
CA GLN A 361 4.13 7.36 24.38
C GLN A 361 5.08 7.76 23.26
N LEU A 362 6.33 8.08 23.61
CA LEU A 362 7.37 8.47 22.68
C LEU A 362 8.35 7.32 22.46
N HIS A 363 8.40 6.80 21.23
CA HIS A 363 9.32 5.74 20.83
C HIS A 363 10.47 6.34 20.01
N LYS A 364 11.70 6.19 20.49
CA LYS A 364 12.90 6.71 19.83
C LYS A 364 13.74 5.58 19.26
N TYR A 365 14.17 5.76 18.02
CA TYR A 365 14.98 4.83 17.25
C TYR A 365 16.26 5.48 16.77
N LEU A 366 17.34 4.72 16.80
CA LEU A 366 18.53 4.98 15.99
C LEU A 366 18.45 4.10 14.75
N THR A 367 18.41 4.73 13.58
CA THR A 367 18.38 4.03 12.30
C THR A 367 19.74 4.16 11.63
N TYR A 368 20.33 3.04 11.24
CA TYR A 368 21.56 2.99 10.46
C TYR A 368 21.26 2.51 9.05
N ARG A 369 21.60 3.31 8.05
CA ARG A 369 21.41 3.00 6.64
C ARG A 369 22.70 2.46 6.01
N HIS A 370 22.62 1.26 5.45
CA HIS A 370 23.69 0.57 4.74
C HIS A 370 23.29 0.34 3.28
N ARG A 371 24.20 0.62 2.34
CA ARG A 371 23.94 0.42 0.91
C ARG A 371 24.41 -0.98 0.49
N VAL A 372 23.46 -1.80 0.05
CA VAL A 372 23.72 -3.14 -0.49
C VAL A 372 23.87 -3.03 -1.99
N ASN A 373 24.98 -3.55 -2.52
CA ASN A 373 25.17 -3.72 -3.95
C ASN A 373 24.80 -5.16 -4.31
N ALA A 374 23.54 -5.41 -4.67
CA ALA A 374 23.13 -6.73 -5.16
C ALA A 374 23.51 -6.84 -6.63
N SER A 375 24.56 -7.62 -6.94
CA SER A 375 24.83 -8.04 -8.31
C SER A 375 23.85 -9.16 -8.67
N LEU A 376 22.95 -8.88 -9.62
CA LEU A 376 22.07 -9.89 -10.19
C LEU A 376 22.82 -10.55 -11.34
N ASP A 377 23.04 -11.87 -11.28
CA ASP A 377 23.80 -12.66 -12.27
C ASP A 377 23.18 -12.73 -13.69
N CYS A 378 22.31 -11.79 -14.06
CA CYS A 378 21.72 -11.72 -15.40
C CYS A 378 21.53 -10.27 -15.87
N VAL A 379 22.45 -9.84 -16.75
CA VAL A 379 22.40 -8.67 -17.65
C VAL A 379 21.61 -7.49 -17.09
N GLY A 380 22.20 -6.80 -16.12
CA GLY A 380 21.68 -5.54 -15.59
C GLY A 380 22.64 -4.92 -14.59
N ASP A 381 22.65 -3.59 -14.51
CA ASP A 381 23.42 -2.86 -13.51
C ASP A 381 23.08 -3.32 -12.08
N PRO A 382 24.03 -3.31 -11.14
CA PRO A 382 23.79 -3.68 -9.75
C PRO A 382 22.65 -2.82 -9.19
N VAL A 383 21.63 -3.48 -8.63
CA VAL A 383 20.53 -2.78 -7.95
C VAL A 383 21.06 -2.37 -6.59
N GLY A 384 21.35 -1.08 -6.43
CA GLY A 384 21.66 -0.50 -5.13
C GLY A 384 20.41 -0.49 -4.26
N ALA A 385 20.41 -1.24 -3.17
CA ALA A 385 19.33 -1.27 -2.20
C ALA A 385 19.77 -0.63 -0.89
N ASP A 386 18.88 0.16 -0.27
CA ASP A 386 19.11 0.69 1.06
C ASP A 386 18.56 -0.30 2.10
N MET A 387 19.46 -0.87 2.90
CA MET A 387 19.14 -1.66 4.08
C MET A 387 19.19 -0.74 5.29
N VAL A 388 18.16 -0.78 6.15
CA VAL A 388 18.11 0.04 7.36
C VAL A 388 17.93 -0.84 8.58
N LEU A 389 18.84 -0.68 9.55
CA LEU A 389 18.77 -1.32 10.85
C LEU A 389 18.27 -0.29 11.86
N ALA A 390 17.21 -0.59 12.60
CA ALA A 390 16.62 0.31 13.58
C ALA A 390 16.71 -0.27 14.99
N PHE A 391 17.43 0.45 15.85
CA PHE A 391 17.69 0.10 17.24
C PHE A 391 16.84 0.97 18.16
N VAL A 392 16.14 0.36 19.10
CA VAL A 392 15.33 1.06 20.11
C VAL A 392 16.28 1.77 21.09
N GLN A 393 16.18 3.09 21.25
CA GLN A 393 17.08 3.85 22.15
C GLN A 393 16.75 3.69 23.63
N GLN A 394 15.47 3.56 23.97
CA GLN A 394 14.98 3.26 25.33
C GLN A 394 13.68 2.46 25.18
N PRO A 395 13.51 1.31 25.86
CA PRO A 395 12.17 0.81 26.15
C PRO A 395 11.41 1.89 26.95
N PRO A 396 10.07 2.00 26.82
CA PRO A 396 9.32 2.97 27.61
C PRO A 396 9.67 2.81 29.09
N GLU A 397 9.94 3.92 29.78
CA GLU A 397 10.18 3.94 31.23
C GLU A 397 9.06 3.15 31.93
N MET A 398 9.40 1.98 32.46
CA MET A 398 8.50 1.28 33.36
C MET A 398 8.35 2.14 34.61
N PRO A 399 7.12 2.37 35.12
CA PRO A 399 6.95 3.07 36.37
C PRO A 399 7.77 2.33 37.45
N SER A 400 8.70 3.05 38.07
CA SER A 400 9.59 2.50 39.08
C SER A 400 8.78 1.76 40.15
N PRO A 401 9.05 0.47 40.42
CA PRO A 401 8.35 -0.27 41.46
C PRO A 401 8.70 0.35 42.82
N LYS A 402 7.69 0.87 43.53
CA LYS A 402 7.87 1.45 44.87
C LYS A 402 7.98 0.40 45.99
N SER A 403 8.30 -0.87 45.70
CA SER A 403 8.36 -1.91 46.73
C SER A 403 9.52 -2.89 46.55
N GLU A 404 10.15 -3.26 47.66
CA GLU A 404 11.25 -4.24 47.74
C GLU A 404 10.83 -5.64 47.23
N GLU A 405 9.54 -5.96 47.18
CA GLU A 405 9.04 -7.24 46.65
C GLU A 405 9.11 -7.35 45.12
N ALA A 406 9.03 -6.22 44.39
CA ALA A 406 9.19 -6.21 42.94
C ALA A 406 10.66 -6.37 42.49
N SER A 407 11.61 -5.96 43.34
CA SER A 407 13.05 -6.14 43.07
C SER A 407 13.50 -7.61 43.07
N LYS A 408 12.76 -8.49 43.74
CA LYS A 408 12.96 -9.95 43.67
C LYS A 408 12.37 -10.57 42.39
N ALA A 409 11.23 -10.07 41.92
CA ALA A 409 10.64 -10.51 40.65
C ALA A 409 11.49 -10.09 39.44
N GLU A 410 12.15 -8.93 39.49
CA GLU A 410 13.13 -8.50 38.47
C GLU A 410 14.43 -9.32 38.50
N ALA A 411 14.85 -9.81 39.67
CA ALA A 411 16.02 -10.68 39.78
C ALA A 411 15.74 -12.11 39.26
N GLU A 412 14.50 -12.59 39.37
CA GLU A 412 14.07 -13.89 38.83
C GLU A 412 13.70 -13.82 37.33
N ALA A 413 13.41 -12.63 36.79
CA ALA A 413 13.16 -12.40 35.35
C ALA A 413 14.45 -12.18 34.53
N LYS A 414 15.62 -12.06 35.16
CA LYS A 414 16.91 -11.85 34.46
C LYS A 414 17.42 -13.04 33.67
N ASP A 415 16.87 -14.23 33.90
CA ASP A 415 17.23 -15.46 33.16
C ASP A 415 16.30 -15.77 31.97
N ASP A 416 15.25 -14.98 31.76
CA ASP A 416 14.53 -14.99 30.49
C ASP A 416 15.04 -13.82 29.64
N VAL A 417 16.19 -14.02 28.98
CA VAL A 417 16.50 -13.28 27.75
C VAL A 417 15.47 -13.73 26.71
N GLY A 418 14.20 -13.37 26.94
CA GLY A 418 13.11 -13.57 26.02
C GLY A 418 13.58 -12.95 24.72
N THR A 419 13.75 -13.79 23.71
CA THR A 419 14.39 -13.40 22.45
C THR A 419 13.66 -12.16 21.95
N ARG A 420 14.33 -11.00 21.99
CA ARG A 420 13.70 -9.72 21.70
C ARG A 420 13.35 -9.73 20.22
N LEU A 421 12.09 -10.04 19.93
CA LEU A 421 11.57 -10.13 18.57
C LEU A 421 11.32 -8.71 18.07
N GLU A 422 11.97 -8.36 16.96
CA GLU A 422 11.78 -7.09 16.28
C GLU A 422 11.31 -7.35 14.84
N PRO A 423 10.53 -6.45 14.24
CA PRO A 423 9.94 -6.69 12.93
C PRO A 423 10.94 -6.55 11.77
N LEU A 424 10.72 -7.36 10.74
CA LEU A 424 11.23 -7.19 9.39
C LEU A 424 10.26 -6.34 8.57
N PHE A 425 10.77 -5.45 7.71
CA PHE A 425 9.98 -4.49 6.96
C PHE A 425 10.33 -4.45 5.48
N CYS A 426 9.30 -4.24 4.67
CA CYS A 426 9.39 -3.68 3.31
C CYS A 426 8.33 -2.58 3.23
N SER A 427 8.71 -1.34 3.56
CA SER A 427 7.83 -0.22 3.95
C SER A 427 6.92 -0.48 5.18
N LEU A 428 6.15 -1.56 5.17
CA LEU A 428 5.32 -2.01 6.30
C LEU A 428 5.92 -3.25 6.97
N PRO A 429 5.54 -3.54 8.24
CA PRO A 429 5.96 -4.75 8.92
C PRO A 429 5.48 -6.00 8.17
N ILE A 430 6.38 -6.98 8.01
CA ILE A 430 6.10 -8.27 7.37
C ILE A 430 5.93 -9.35 8.43
N ARG A 431 6.95 -9.52 9.28
CA ARG A 431 7.00 -10.56 10.32
C ARG A 431 7.98 -10.19 11.42
N MET A 432 7.85 -10.84 12.57
CA MET A 432 8.82 -10.73 13.67
C MET A 432 10.03 -11.65 13.46
N VAL A 433 11.23 -11.16 13.84
CA VAL A 433 12.52 -11.85 13.76
C VAL A 433 13.35 -11.62 15.03
N GLY A 434 14.18 -12.59 15.41
CA GLY A 434 14.93 -12.58 16.68
C GLY A 434 16.22 -11.79 16.70
N PHE A 435 16.34 -10.71 15.91
CA PHE A 435 17.59 -9.94 15.82
C PHE A 435 17.78 -8.90 16.95
N GLY A 436 16.74 -8.61 17.74
CA GLY A 436 16.79 -7.53 18.74
C GLY A 436 16.86 -6.11 18.14
N PHE A 437 16.81 -5.98 16.81
CA PHE A 437 16.66 -4.74 16.06
C PHE A 437 15.71 -4.94 14.88
N ALA A 438 15.03 -3.89 14.48
CA ALA A 438 14.15 -3.89 13.32
C ALA A 438 14.98 -3.81 12.02
N LEU A 439 14.61 -4.58 11.00
CA LEU A 439 15.34 -4.63 9.73
C LEU A 439 14.43 -4.26 8.57
N HIS A 440 14.82 -3.26 7.80
CA HIS A 440 14.08 -2.80 6.62
C HIS A 440 14.92 -2.89 5.35
N CYS A 441 14.29 -3.31 4.25
CA CYS A 441 14.86 -3.16 2.92
C CYS A 441 13.75 -2.97 1.87
N ASP A 442 13.87 -1.91 1.07
CA ASP A 442 12.89 -1.55 0.02
C ASP A 442 12.81 -2.59 -1.11
N CYS A 443 13.83 -3.43 -1.27
CA CYS A 443 13.93 -4.39 -2.36
C CYS A 443 13.61 -5.82 -1.94
N PHE A 444 13.08 -6.04 -0.73
CA PHE A 444 12.64 -7.38 -0.34
C PHE A 444 11.59 -7.90 -1.31
N ASP A 445 11.87 -9.06 -1.86
CA ASP A 445 10.98 -9.80 -2.73
C ASP A 445 10.03 -10.61 -1.85
N LEU A 446 8.75 -10.26 -1.85
CA LEU A 446 7.75 -10.85 -0.97
C LEU A 446 6.99 -11.97 -1.68
N VAL A 447 6.44 -12.89 -0.91
CA VAL A 447 5.40 -13.79 -1.44
C VAL A 447 4.14 -13.00 -1.84
N ALA A 448 3.26 -13.60 -2.65
CA ALA A 448 2.14 -12.88 -3.26
C ALA A 448 1.20 -12.20 -2.25
N ASN A 449 1.01 -12.81 -1.07
CA ASN A 449 0.22 -12.28 0.05
C ASN A 449 0.94 -11.21 0.89
N ARG A 450 2.21 -10.91 0.56
CA ARG A 450 3.09 -9.97 1.26
C ARG A 450 3.34 -10.29 2.74
N SER A 451 3.03 -11.50 3.21
CA SER A 451 3.21 -11.89 4.62
C SER A 451 4.60 -12.43 4.96
N ASP A 452 5.41 -12.81 3.96
CA ASP A 452 6.77 -13.30 4.17
C ASP A 452 7.70 -12.99 2.98
N LEU A 453 8.98 -13.27 3.18
CA LEU A 453 10.00 -13.19 2.14
C LEU A 453 9.93 -14.40 1.19
N HIS A 454 10.09 -14.14 -0.11
CA HIS A 454 10.23 -15.20 -1.10
C HIS A 454 11.59 -15.91 -0.94
N ARG A 455 11.58 -17.16 -0.47
CA ARG A 455 12.81 -17.95 -0.15
C ARG A 455 13.73 -18.16 -1.36
N GLY A 456 13.15 -18.26 -2.56
CA GLY A 456 13.89 -18.45 -3.81
C GLY A 456 14.55 -17.18 -4.35
N SER A 457 14.28 -16.01 -3.78
CA SER A 457 14.71 -14.73 -4.36
C SER A 457 16.22 -14.50 -4.24
N VAL A 458 16.86 -14.17 -5.36
CA VAL A 458 18.27 -13.76 -5.41
C VAL A 458 18.48 -12.47 -4.61
N VAL A 459 17.54 -11.54 -4.68
CA VAL A 459 17.62 -10.24 -3.98
C VAL A 459 17.59 -10.44 -2.47
N ASN A 460 16.67 -11.27 -1.96
CA ASN A 460 16.59 -11.57 -0.53
C ASN A 460 17.87 -12.25 -0.01
N ARG A 461 18.48 -13.14 -0.80
CA ARG A 461 19.77 -13.75 -0.44
C ARG A 461 20.89 -12.71 -0.38
N ALA A 462 20.95 -11.79 -1.34
CA ALA A 462 21.94 -10.72 -1.33
C ALA A 462 21.79 -9.80 -0.10
N VAL A 463 20.56 -9.45 0.29
CA VAL A 463 20.30 -8.67 1.51
C VAL A 463 20.70 -9.44 2.76
N ARG A 464 20.35 -10.74 2.85
CA ARG A 464 20.77 -11.63 3.94
C ARG A 464 22.30 -11.69 4.07
N ASP A 465 23.00 -11.85 2.96
CA ASP A 465 24.46 -12.02 2.96
C ASP A 465 25.20 -10.71 3.29
N ALA A 466 24.58 -9.55 3.02
CA ALA A 466 25.08 -8.24 3.41
C ALA A 466 24.80 -7.86 4.88
N LEU A 467 23.83 -8.51 5.53
CA LEU A 467 23.37 -8.17 6.88
C LEU A 467 24.50 -8.18 7.94
N PRO A 468 25.42 -9.17 7.99
CA PRO A 468 26.50 -9.16 8.98
C PRO A 468 27.42 -7.94 8.85
N SER A 469 27.77 -7.55 7.62
CA SER A 469 28.60 -6.37 7.36
C SER A 469 27.86 -5.08 7.70
N ALA A 470 26.56 -5.01 7.37
CA ALA A 470 25.72 -3.87 7.74
C ALA A 470 25.61 -3.71 9.25
N PHE A 471 25.44 -4.82 9.98
CA PHE A 471 25.38 -4.83 11.44
C PHE A 471 26.70 -4.39 12.08
N ALA A 472 27.84 -4.93 11.63
CA ALA A 472 29.15 -4.51 12.13
C ALA A 472 29.38 -3.00 11.92
N ALA A 473 29.03 -2.48 10.74
CA ALA A 473 29.14 -1.06 10.44
C ALA A 473 28.19 -0.21 11.30
N ALA A 474 26.98 -0.70 11.58
CA ALA A 474 26.04 -0.07 12.50
C ALA A 474 26.61 0.02 13.92
N CYS A 475 27.20 -1.06 14.43
CA CYS A 475 27.85 -1.08 15.75
C CYS A 475 28.97 -0.04 15.84
N CYS A 476 29.86 0.02 14.83
CA CYS A 476 30.91 1.04 14.79
C CYS A 476 30.33 2.46 14.82
N ALA A 477 29.32 2.73 14.00
CA ALA A 477 28.66 4.05 13.94
C ALA A 477 27.99 4.42 15.27
N LEU A 478 27.36 3.46 15.94
CA LEU A 478 26.74 3.64 17.26
C LEU A 478 27.80 3.93 18.33
N SER A 479 28.92 3.20 18.34
CA SER A 479 30.03 3.44 19.26
C SER A 479 30.66 4.83 19.05
N GLU A 480 30.86 5.24 17.80
CA GLU A 480 31.34 6.59 17.46
C GLU A 480 30.39 7.67 17.97
N ALA A 481 29.09 7.51 17.73
CA ALA A 481 28.07 8.45 18.20
C ALA A 481 28.06 8.55 19.75
N ALA A 482 28.20 7.43 20.45
CA ALA A 482 28.28 7.39 21.90
C ALA A 482 29.54 8.10 22.43
N ALA A 483 30.69 7.86 21.80
CA ALA A 483 31.96 8.51 22.16
C ALA A 483 31.90 10.04 21.95
N SER A 484 31.34 10.51 20.83
CA SER A 484 31.14 11.94 20.58
C SER A 484 30.23 12.60 21.62
N ARG A 485 29.22 11.87 22.12
CA ARG A 485 28.33 12.35 23.19
C ARG A 485 29.05 12.49 24.52
N ALA A 486 29.87 11.51 24.90
CA ALA A 486 30.66 11.56 26.14
C ALA A 486 31.67 12.72 26.15
N GLN A 487 32.17 13.12 24.98
CA GLN A 487 33.06 14.28 24.84
C GLN A 487 32.30 15.62 24.98
N ARG A 488 31.08 15.75 24.43
CA ARG A 488 30.24 16.95 24.58
C ARG A 488 29.64 17.09 25.99
N GLY A 489 29.27 15.99 26.63
CA GLY A 489 28.76 15.99 28.01
C GLY A 489 29.81 16.34 29.07
N LYS A 490 31.11 16.33 28.73
CA LYS A 490 32.18 16.81 29.61
C LYS A 490 32.43 18.32 29.51
N SER A 491 31.79 19.02 28.55
CA SER A 491 31.87 20.48 28.42
C SER A 491 30.67 21.23 29.02
N ASP A 492 29.58 20.53 29.35
CA ASP A 492 28.44 21.07 30.11
C ASP A 492 28.29 20.26 31.40
N ASP A 493 28.67 20.85 32.53
CA ASP A 493 28.47 20.28 33.86
C ASP A 493 26.96 20.19 34.17
N GLY A 494 26.41 18.97 34.16
CA GLY A 494 25.09 18.69 34.72
C GLY A 494 24.42 17.43 34.17
N ASN A 495 24.48 16.34 34.95
CA ASN A 495 23.81 15.04 34.75
C ASN A 495 24.32 14.17 33.59
N ALA A 496 25.35 13.38 33.89
CA ALA A 496 25.78 12.23 33.10
C ALA A 496 25.60 10.93 33.92
N GLU A 497 24.37 10.44 34.00
CA GLU A 497 24.07 9.03 34.27
C GLU A 497 22.96 8.58 33.32
N GLU A 498 23.33 7.83 32.28
CA GLU A 498 22.57 6.71 31.69
C GLU A 498 23.21 6.24 30.39
N LEU A 499 23.20 4.91 30.18
CA LEU A 499 23.62 4.13 29.01
C LEU A 499 25.12 3.76 28.92
N HIS A 500 25.51 2.79 29.76
CA HIS A 500 26.77 2.05 29.64
C HIS A 500 26.62 0.64 29.01
N GLU A 501 25.44 0.28 28.49
CA GLU A 501 25.07 -1.12 28.22
C GLU A 501 24.88 -1.47 26.72
N PHE A 502 25.69 -0.90 25.82
CA PHE A 502 25.63 -1.19 24.37
C PHE A 502 26.99 -1.48 23.72
N ALA A 503 28.01 -1.84 24.51
CA ALA A 503 29.31 -2.26 23.98
C ALA A 503 29.42 -3.79 23.90
#